data_AF-A0A2A2LNY1-F1
#
_entry.id   AF-A0A2A2LNY1-F1
#
_cell.length_a   1.000
_cell.length_b   1.000
_cell.length_c   1.000
_cell.angle_alpha   90.00
_cell.angle_beta   90.00
_cell.angle_gamma   90.00
#
_symmetry.space_group_name_H-M   'P 1'
#
loop_
_entity.id
_entity.type
_entity.pdbx_description
1 polymer ?
#
loop_
_entity_poly.entity_id
_entity_poly.type
_entity_poly.pdbx_seq_one_letter_code
_entity_poly.pdbx_strand_id
1 'polypeptide(L)'
;MDETETTSGATSASHDEWVEIVEPQTRQQMFANLTTGQCAWDPPVGARVKRTHADQWWELFDAKTGRYYYYNASTMKTMWQRPIGQQIDIIPLAKLQTLKQNTNGQDHEFFRRNCETQTSPAVSRSARRVMAQNIGPETGIVRFRAGPSLSQSEKGALTPNSNGMARNFDNLSLDESTFSTGSGSRAFPPFPTTNTMCTMSSAPSSDSLPRRSSKSSSPPIGKKLFSTNTSTKVKDPKLPLSTPEGNKQLKKDAATFYKTIQSYMGERKSKTNIDQMALTLCEASVKKQENADEIVAQLINQLADNEKAESVKRGWELLAIVLAFANPQGQVLTDLNNFIEKNSERLLDSPEVAVSHFAQQCQRRLSKAQSRVKPTIATIQEARAHIFNPPLFAAALDEIMEMQSERFPRLQLPWLQTTLIELLYQAGGRRTEGLFRVAGDPDQIATAKARLDNWVVPVCHDAHVPASLIKQWLRQLPEPIMPNSVYDRALAVCENPQDVCRIVNCLPEANRLVLAKLISLLQDLSREEVVQHTKMDVSNLAMVMAPNVLRCESADPRVLYENARREMTFLKTLITHFDTAFIQGIN
;
A
#
# COMPACT_ATOMS: atom_id res chain seq x y z
N MET A 1 24.93 -1.44 -69.54
CA MET A 1 23.58 -1.91 -69.15
C MET A 1 23.70 -2.36 -67.71
N ASP A 2 23.65 -1.39 -66.80
CA ASP A 2 23.24 -1.62 -65.42
C ASP A 2 21.71 -1.55 -65.40
N GLU A 3 21.03 -2.39 -64.62
CA GLU A 3 19.68 -2.09 -64.14
C GLU A 3 19.32 -2.95 -62.91
N THR A 4 19.60 -2.39 -61.73
CA THR A 4 18.84 -2.52 -60.47
C THR A 4 18.31 -3.90 -60.03
N GLU A 5 18.96 -4.51 -59.04
CA GLU A 5 18.22 -5.33 -58.05
C GLU A 5 17.34 -4.41 -57.18
N THR A 6 16.07 -4.77 -56.99
CA THR A 6 15.16 -4.02 -56.10
C THR A 6 14.65 -4.92 -54.99
N THR A 7 15.22 -4.79 -53.78
CA THR A 7 14.71 -5.45 -52.58
C THR A 7 13.42 -4.79 -52.11
N SER A 8 12.32 -5.54 -52.03
CA SER A 8 11.08 -5.11 -51.37
C SER A 8 10.75 -6.06 -50.20
N GLY A 9 10.69 -5.51 -48.99
CA GLY A 9 10.36 -6.27 -47.78
C GLY A 9 8.85 -6.40 -47.57
N ALA A 10 8.42 -7.50 -46.98
CA ALA A 10 7.03 -7.72 -46.56
C ALA A 10 6.92 -7.68 -45.03
N THR A 11 6.36 -6.59 -44.50
CA THR A 11 6.07 -6.45 -43.06
C THR A 11 4.89 -7.34 -42.66
N SER A 12 5.10 -8.26 -41.73
CA SER A 12 4.02 -9.06 -41.13
C SER A 12 3.17 -8.22 -40.17
N ALA A 13 2.14 -7.56 -40.68
CA ALA A 13 1.18 -6.82 -39.87
C ALA A 13 0.40 -7.77 -38.93
N SER A 14 0.09 -7.31 -37.73
CA SER A 14 -0.71 -8.06 -36.74
C SER A 14 -2.15 -8.27 -37.25
N HIS A 15 -2.63 -9.52 -37.24
CA HIS A 15 -4.00 -9.83 -37.62
C HIS A 15 -5.02 -9.39 -36.53
N ASP A 16 -6.01 -8.59 -36.93
CA ASP A 16 -7.23 -8.35 -36.15
C ASP A 16 -8.13 -9.60 -36.16
N GLU A 17 -7.99 -10.46 -35.15
CA GLU A 17 -8.86 -11.62 -34.95
C GLU A 17 -10.17 -11.23 -34.25
N TRP A 18 -11.26 -11.30 -35.02
CA TRP A 18 -12.62 -11.24 -34.51
C TRP A 18 -13.17 -12.66 -34.32
N VAL A 19 -13.93 -12.89 -33.26
CA VAL A 19 -14.61 -14.17 -32.98
C VAL A 19 -16.13 -13.98 -32.95
N GLU A 20 -16.85 -14.94 -33.51
CA GLU A 20 -18.28 -15.12 -33.31
C GLU A 20 -18.55 -15.79 -31.96
N ILE A 21 -19.57 -15.30 -31.26
CA ILE A 21 -20.02 -15.78 -29.94
C ILE A 21 -21.55 -15.90 -29.99
N VAL A 22 -22.10 -17.04 -29.55
CA VAL A 22 -23.55 -17.28 -29.52
C VAL A 22 -24.03 -17.34 -28.07
N GLU A 23 -24.83 -16.36 -27.62
CA GLU A 23 -25.29 -16.31 -26.22
C GLU A 23 -26.14 -17.53 -25.86
N PRO A 24 -25.78 -18.34 -24.84
CA PRO A 24 -26.46 -19.62 -24.57
C PRO A 24 -27.95 -19.53 -24.25
N GLN A 25 -28.41 -18.40 -23.68
CA GLN A 25 -29.80 -18.21 -23.25
C GLN A 25 -30.72 -17.72 -24.38
N THR A 26 -30.24 -16.83 -25.24
CA THR A 26 -31.04 -16.18 -26.31
C THR A 26 -30.77 -16.75 -27.69
N ARG A 27 -29.65 -17.48 -27.86
CA ARG A 27 -29.06 -17.89 -29.14
C ARG A 27 -28.74 -16.74 -30.11
N GLN A 28 -28.60 -15.52 -29.60
CA GLN A 28 -28.18 -14.38 -30.40
C GLN A 28 -26.67 -14.45 -30.69
N GLN A 29 -26.31 -14.23 -31.96
CA GLN A 29 -24.93 -14.08 -32.40
C GLN A 29 -24.42 -12.67 -32.09
N MET A 30 -23.17 -12.58 -31.66
CA MET A 30 -22.42 -11.33 -31.51
C MET A 30 -20.96 -11.58 -31.91
N PHE A 31 -20.26 -10.51 -32.28
CA PHE A 31 -18.87 -10.55 -32.72
C PHE A 31 -18.00 -9.75 -31.76
N ALA A 32 -16.85 -10.31 -31.35
CA ALA A 32 -15.93 -9.64 -30.44
C ALA A 32 -14.49 -9.67 -30.97
N ASN A 33 -13.76 -8.57 -30.84
CA ASN A 33 -12.33 -8.50 -31.12
C ASN A 33 -11.54 -8.85 -29.84
N LEU A 34 -10.70 -9.89 -29.89
CA LEU A 34 -9.95 -10.38 -28.74
C LEU A 34 -8.77 -9.47 -28.32
N THR A 35 -8.38 -8.53 -29.18
CA THR A 35 -7.26 -7.60 -28.99
C THR A 35 -7.74 -6.22 -28.52
N THR A 36 -8.77 -5.66 -29.16
CA THR A 36 -9.30 -4.31 -28.84
C THR A 36 -10.45 -4.32 -27.83
N GLY A 37 -11.06 -5.48 -27.57
CA GLY A 37 -12.20 -5.63 -26.67
C GLY A 37 -13.53 -5.09 -27.18
N GLN A 38 -13.59 -4.66 -28.45
CA GLN A 38 -14.81 -4.18 -29.09
C GLN A 38 -15.80 -5.33 -29.34
N CYS A 39 -17.10 -5.05 -29.18
CA CYS A 39 -18.19 -5.97 -29.52
C CYS A 39 -19.15 -5.33 -30.53
N ALA A 40 -19.63 -6.11 -31.49
CA ALA A 40 -20.60 -5.73 -32.50
C ALA A 40 -21.68 -6.81 -32.66
N TRP A 41 -22.87 -6.43 -33.16
CA TRP A 41 -23.95 -7.37 -33.47
C TRP A 41 -23.90 -7.86 -34.93
N ASP A 42 -23.32 -7.05 -35.81
CA ASP A 42 -23.04 -7.38 -37.21
C ASP A 42 -21.53 -7.62 -37.42
N PRO A 43 -21.13 -8.49 -38.38
CA PRO A 43 -19.72 -8.74 -38.65
C PRO A 43 -19.05 -7.50 -39.27
N PRO A 44 -17.93 -6.99 -38.71
CA PRO A 44 -17.28 -5.78 -39.22
C PRO A 44 -16.81 -5.92 -40.67
N VAL A 45 -17.05 -4.90 -41.49
CA VAL A 45 -16.79 -4.93 -42.93
C VAL A 45 -15.29 -5.13 -43.20
N GLY A 46 -14.95 -6.26 -43.83
CA GLY A 46 -13.58 -6.64 -44.17
C GLY A 46 -12.80 -7.39 -43.08
N ALA A 47 -13.36 -7.56 -41.87
CA ALA A 47 -12.69 -8.30 -40.80
C ALA A 47 -12.69 -9.82 -41.03
N ARG A 48 -11.61 -10.50 -40.62
CA ARG A 48 -11.58 -11.97 -40.56
C ARG A 48 -12.25 -12.44 -39.27
N VAL A 49 -13.49 -12.90 -39.39
CA VAL A 49 -14.27 -13.47 -38.28
C VAL A 49 -14.11 -14.98 -38.21
N LYS A 50 -13.59 -15.47 -37.09
CA LYS A 50 -13.57 -16.90 -36.71
C LYS A 50 -14.95 -17.31 -36.20
N ARG A 51 -15.60 -18.25 -36.88
CA ARG A 51 -16.96 -18.68 -36.56
C ARG A 51 -17.00 -19.64 -35.36
N THR A 52 -18.17 -19.81 -34.74
CA THR A 52 -18.37 -20.81 -33.68
C THR A 52 -18.35 -22.24 -34.24
N HIS A 53 -17.61 -23.14 -33.58
CA HIS A 53 -17.51 -24.56 -33.93
C HIS A 53 -17.78 -25.45 -32.70
N ALA A 54 -18.13 -26.72 -32.92
CA ALA A 54 -18.57 -27.63 -31.85
C ALA A 54 -17.54 -27.83 -30.73
N ASP A 55 -16.25 -27.88 -31.09
CA ASP A 55 -15.12 -28.08 -30.17
C ASP A 55 -14.52 -26.76 -29.64
N GLN A 56 -15.26 -25.65 -29.79
CA GLN A 56 -14.89 -24.36 -29.21
C GLN A 56 -15.25 -24.29 -27.72
N TRP A 57 -14.29 -23.92 -26.90
CA TRP A 57 -14.42 -23.65 -25.48
C TRP A 57 -14.11 -22.20 -25.19
N TRP A 58 -14.83 -21.61 -24.24
CA TRP A 58 -14.57 -20.27 -23.72
C TRP A 58 -13.89 -20.39 -22.38
N GLU A 59 -12.70 -19.81 -22.25
CA GLU A 59 -12.03 -19.60 -20.98
C GLU A 59 -12.61 -18.34 -20.33
N LEU A 60 -13.23 -18.52 -19.16
CA LEU A 60 -13.95 -17.51 -18.39
C LEU A 60 -13.39 -17.46 -16.97
N PHE A 61 -13.39 -16.29 -16.35
CA PHE A 61 -12.96 -16.10 -14.97
C PHE A 61 -14.16 -16.03 -14.02
N ASP A 62 -14.15 -16.83 -12.97
CA ASP A 62 -15.08 -16.70 -11.84
C ASP A 62 -14.42 -15.90 -10.70
N ALA A 63 -14.92 -14.68 -10.50
CA ALA A 63 -14.49 -13.80 -9.42
C ALA A 63 -14.84 -14.30 -8.01
N LYS A 64 -15.74 -15.29 -7.85
CA LYS A 64 -16.10 -15.85 -6.53
C LYS A 64 -15.08 -16.88 -6.03
N THR A 65 -14.58 -17.73 -6.91
CA THR A 65 -13.53 -18.73 -6.60
C THR A 65 -12.12 -18.26 -6.93
N GLY A 66 -11.96 -17.16 -7.67
CA GLY A 66 -10.68 -16.62 -8.12
C GLY A 66 -10.00 -17.51 -9.17
N ARG A 67 -10.78 -18.24 -9.97
CA ARG A 67 -10.30 -19.29 -10.87
C ARG A 67 -10.91 -19.17 -12.26
N TYR A 68 -10.16 -19.65 -13.25
CA TYR A 68 -10.67 -19.86 -14.60
C TYR A 68 -11.52 -21.14 -14.66
N TYR A 69 -12.57 -21.10 -15.46
CA TYR A 69 -13.35 -22.26 -15.88
C TYR A 69 -13.56 -22.21 -17.40
N TYR A 70 -13.86 -23.38 -17.97
CA TYR A 70 -14.00 -23.58 -19.40
C TYR A 70 -15.42 -24.02 -19.70
N TYR A 71 -16.07 -23.34 -20.64
CA TYR A 71 -17.45 -23.59 -21.03
C TYR A 71 -17.57 -23.85 -22.54
N ASN A 72 -18.27 -24.89 -22.95
CA ASN A 72 -18.52 -25.22 -24.34
C ASN A 72 -20.00 -24.99 -24.70
N ALA A 73 -20.25 -24.00 -25.56
CA ALA A 73 -21.60 -23.56 -25.90
C ALA A 73 -22.40 -24.59 -26.72
N SER A 74 -21.74 -25.50 -27.44
CA SER A 74 -22.40 -26.52 -28.28
C SER A 74 -22.85 -27.76 -27.49
N THR A 75 -22.10 -28.15 -26.47
CA THR A 75 -22.39 -29.30 -25.58
C THR A 75 -22.98 -28.90 -24.24
N MET A 76 -23.06 -27.58 -23.95
CA MET A 76 -23.55 -27.01 -22.69
C MET A 76 -22.78 -27.49 -21.44
N LYS A 77 -21.50 -27.85 -21.59
CA LYS A 77 -20.64 -28.36 -20.51
C LYS A 77 -19.76 -27.27 -19.91
N THR A 78 -19.56 -27.35 -18.59
CA THR A 78 -18.66 -26.50 -17.82
C THR A 78 -17.64 -27.36 -17.08
N MET A 79 -16.36 -27.00 -17.09
CA MET A 79 -15.30 -27.71 -16.35
C MET A 79 -14.22 -26.75 -15.82
N TRP A 80 -13.60 -27.11 -14.69
CA TRP A 80 -12.57 -26.31 -14.02
C TRP A 80 -11.14 -26.60 -14.49
N GLN A 81 -10.94 -27.68 -15.25
CA GLN A 81 -9.66 -28.03 -15.85
C GLN A 81 -9.63 -27.54 -17.30
N ARG A 82 -8.46 -27.13 -17.80
CA ARG A 82 -8.30 -26.77 -19.21
C ARG A 82 -8.52 -28.00 -20.09
N PRO A 83 -9.43 -27.98 -21.07
CA PRO A 83 -9.65 -29.12 -21.97
C PRO A 83 -8.42 -29.32 -22.87
N ILE A 84 -8.05 -30.58 -23.14
CA ILE A 84 -6.84 -30.96 -23.88
C ILE A 84 -7.22 -31.94 -25.01
N GLY A 85 -6.85 -31.63 -26.24
CA GLY A 85 -7.10 -32.46 -27.42
C GLY A 85 -6.68 -31.75 -28.71
N GLN A 86 -6.39 -32.51 -29.78
CA GLN A 86 -5.81 -31.98 -31.02
C GLN A 86 -6.76 -31.14 -31.90
N GLN A 87 -8.04 -31.00 -31.53
CA GLN A 87 -9.04 -30.22 -32.25
C GLN A 87 -9.78 -29.21 -31.35
N ILE A 88 -9.26 -28.95 -30.14
CA ILE A 88 -9.92 -28.09 -29.14
C ILE A 88 -9.49 -26.64 -29.33
N ASP A 89 -10.45 -25.76 -29.63
CA ASP A 89 -10.24 -24.32 -29.77
C ASP A 89 -10.62 -23.60 -28.47
N ILE A 90 -9.74 -22.76 -27.91
CA ILE A 90 -9.98 -22.06 -26.62
C ILE A 90 -9.95 -20.55 -26.85
N ILE A 91 -11.10 -19.92 -26.64
CA ILE A 91 -11.29 -18.46 -26.75
C ILE A 91 -11.13 -17.81 -25.37
N PRO A 92 -10.14 -16.93 -25.15
CA PRO A 92 -9.83 -16.33 -23.85
C PRO A 92 -10.75 -15.15 -23.48
N LEU A 93 -12.07 -15.41 -23.39
CA LEU A 93 -13.09 -14.40 -23.07
C LEU A 93 -12.91 -13.76 -21.69
N ALA A 94 -12.18 -14.39 -20.77
CA ALA A 94 -11.78 -13.81 -19.50
C ALA A 94 -11.13 -12.41 -19.64
N LYS A 95 -10.34 -12.18 -20.70
CA LYS A 95 -9.78 -10.85 -21.00
C LYS A 95 -10.87 -9.80 -21.23
N LEU A 96 -11.94 -10.17 -21.95
CA LEU A 96 -13.09 -9.29 -22.21
C LEU A 96 -13.93 -9.05 -20.94
N GLN A 97 -14.02 -10.04 -20.04
CA GLN A 97 -14.67 -9.85 -18.74
C GLN A 97 -13.96 -8.78 -17.91
N THR A 98 -12.61 -8.80 -17.86
CA THR A 98 -11.82 -7.76 -17.17
C THR A 98 -11.98 -6.40 -17.82
N LEU A 99 -11.90 -6.31 -19.16
CA LEU A 99 -12.09 -5.04 -19.88
C LEU A 99 -13.47 -4.42 -19.62
N LYS A 100 -14.55 -5.23 -19.70
CA LYS A 100 -15.92 -4.75 -19.46
C LYS A 100 -16.18 -4.33 -18.01
N GLN A 101 -15.48 -4.92 -17.04
CA GLN A 101 -15.55 -4.48 -15.64
C GLN A 101 -14.96 -3.09 -15.43
N ASN A 102 -13.93 -2.71 -16.21
CA ASN A 102 -13.33 -1.38 -16.13
C ASN A 102 -14.20 -0.27 -16.74
N THR A 103 -15.05 -0.58 -17.72
CA THR A 103 -15.87 0.44 -18.43
C THR A 103 -17.21 0.74 -17.74
N ASN A 104 -17.77 -0.20 -16.97
CA ASN A 104 -19.12 -0.07 -16.37
C ASN A 104 -19.22 0.97 -15.22
N GLY A 105 -18.18 1.76 -14.96
CA GLY A 105 -18.14 2.77 -13.89
C GLY A 105 -18.62 4.17 -14.28
N GLN A 106 -18.70 4.50 -15.57
CA GLN A 106 -19.08 5.83 -16.06
C GLN A 106 -20.03 5.76 -17.27
N ASP A 107 -20.65 6.91 -17.59
CA ASP A 107 -21.53 7.18 -18.74
C ASP A 107 -22.76 6.28 -18.96
N HIS A 108 -23.89 6.70 -18.36
CA HIS A 108 -25.23 6.27 -18.78
C HIS A 108 -26.09 7.40 -19.41
N GLU A 109 -25.54 8.61 -19.59
CA GLU A 109 -26.24 9.78 -20.17
C GLU A 109 -25.72 10.22 -21.55
N PHE A 110 -24.40 10.17 -21.82
CA PHE A 110 -23.82 10.94 -22.94
C PHE A 110 -23.90 10.30 -24.33
N PHE A 111 -24.07 8.98 -24.46
CA PHE A 111 -24.04 8.30 -25.76
C PHE A 111 -25.36 8.32 -26.56
N ARG A 112 -26.34 9.15 -26.14
CA ARG A 112 -27.72 9.12 -26.66
C ARG A 112 -28.00 10.05 -27.85
N ARG A 113 -26.99 10.63 -28.51
CA ARG A 113 -27.17 11.72 -29.50
C ARG A 113 -26.70 11.49 -30.94
N ASN A 114 -25.99 10.40 -31.26
CA ASN A 114 -25.42 10.20 -32.60
C ASN A 114 -26.18 9.19 -33.50
N CYS A 115 -27.43 8.84 -33.15
CA CYS A 115 -28.26 7.91 -33.92
C CYS A 115 -29.69 8.45 -34.21
N GLU A 116 -29.84 9.76 -34.43
CA GLU A 116 -31.11 10.37 -34.89
C GLU A 116 -30.97 11.04 -36.27
N THR A 117 -30.85 10.22 -37.31
CA THR A 117 -31.06 10.66 -38.71
C THR A 117 -32.24 9.92 -39.34
N GLN A 118 -33.42 10.53 -39.18
CA GLN A 118 -34.57 10.48 -40.09
C GLN A 118 -34.92 9.11 -40.74
N THR A 119 -35.74 8.31 -40.07
CA THR A 119 -37.03 7.84 -40.64
C THR A 119 -37.91 7.24 -39.53
N SER A 120 -39.10 7.79 -39.34
CA SER A 120 -40.20 7.16 -38.58
C SER A 120 -41.26 6.69 -39.57
N PRO A 121 -41.96 5.57 -39.28
CA PRO A 121 -43.24 5.71 -38.59
C PRO A 121 -43.29 4.95 -37.26
N ALA A 122 -44.15 5.41 -36.35
CA ALA A 122 -44.28 4.84 -35.02
C ALA A 122 -45.07 3.53 -35.00
N VAL A 123 -44.54 2.50 -34.31
CA VAL A 123 -45.30 1.33 -33.86
C VAL A 123 -45.01 1.09 -32.38
N SER A 124 -46.05 1.16 -31.54
CA SER A 124 -45.92 0.92 -30.10
C SER A 124 -45.65 -0.56 -29.81
N ARG A 125 -44.48 -0.86 -29.23
CA ARG A 125 -44.20 -2.15 -28.54
C ARG A 125 -43.32 -1.92 -27.30
N SER A 126 -43.75 -2.48 -26.18
CA SER A 126 -43.04 -2.40 -24.90
C SER A 126 -41.72 -3.18 -24.95
N ALA A 127 -40.60 -2.47 -25.10
CA ALA A 127 -39.28 -3.07 -25.14
C ALA A 127 -38.90 -3.67 -23.77
N ARG A 128 -39.02 -5.01 -23.63
CA ARG A 128 -38.40 -5.74 -22.52
C ARG A 128 -36.88 -5.60 -22.63
N ARG A 129 -36.26 -4.99 -21.61
CA ARG A 129 -34.81 -4.87 -21.49
C ARG A 129 -34.19 -6.28 -21.38
N VAL A 130 -33.48 -6.73 -22.41
CA VAL A 130 -32.71 -7.97 -22.36
C VAL A 130 -31.52 -7.74 -21.43
N MET A 131 -31.41 -8.54 -20.38
CA MET A 131 -30.23 -8.61 -19.52
C MET A 131 -29.61 -9.99 -19.69
N ALA A 132 -28.37 -10.04 -20.17
CA ALA A 132 -27.55 -11.23 -20.07
C ALA A 132 -27.35 -11.56 -18.58
N GLN A 133 -28.01 -12.62 -18.08
CA GLN A 133 -27.92 -13.00 -16.68
C GLN A 133 -26.62 -13.77 -16.41
N ASN A 134 -26.04 -13.58 -15.22
CA ASN A 134 -24.84 -14.30 -14.79
C ASN A 134 -25.10 -15.82 -14.81
N ILE A 135 -24.53 -16.53 -15.78
CA ILE A 135 -24.60 -17.99 -15.87
C ILE A 135 -23.66 -18.58 -14.81
N GLY A 136 -24.19 -18.80 -13.60
CA GLY A 136 -23.57 -19.64 -12.58
C GLY A 136 -24.00 -21.10 -12.73
N PRO A 137 -23.18 -22.08 -12.29
CA PRO A 137 -23.46 -23.50 -12.49
C PRO A 137 -24.57 -24.10 -11.58
N GLU A 138 -25.33 -23.29 -10.84
CA GLU A 138 -26.04 -23.68 -9.62
C GLU A 138 -27.58 -23.44 -9.65
N THR A 139 -28.23 -23.38 -10.82
CA THR A 139 -29.69 -23.14 -10.89
C THR A 139 -30.45 -24.09 -11.80
N GLY A 140 -30.98 -25.17 -11.22
CA GLY A 140 -32.09 -25.95 -11.78
C GLY A 140 -33.42 -25.65 -11.08
N ILE A 141 -34.48 -25.46 -11.87
CA ILE A 141 -35.91 -25.57 -11.49
C ILE A 141 -36.52 -24.48 -10.56
N VAL A 142 -37.10 -23.47 -11.23
CA VAL A 142 -38.27 -22.58 -10.96
C VAL A 142 -39.12 -22.73 -9.67
N ARG A 143 -39.45 -21.59 -9.02
CA ARG A 143 -40.81 -21.22 -8.49
C ARG A 143 -40.96 -19.68 -8.26
N PHE A 144 -42.18 -19.18 -7.95
CA PHE A 144 -42.67 -17.80 -8.20
C PHE A 144 -43.43 -17.10 -7.03
N ARG A 145 -43.68 -15.78 -7.18
CA ARG A 145 -44.54 -14.81 -6.39
C ARG A 145 -43.85 -14.11 -5.20
N ALA A 146 -44.23 -12.89 -4.75
CA ALA A 146 -44.93 -11.71 -5.33
C ALA A 146 -44.75 -10.46 -4.40
N GLY A 147 -45.05 -9.22 -4.85
CA GLY A 147 -44.98 -7.95 -4.06
C GLY A 147 -46.31 -7.55 -3.38
N PRO A 148 -46.59 -6.25 -3.03
CA PRO A 148 -45.89 -4.96 -3.27
C PRO A 148 -45.58 -4.19 -1.93
N SER A 149 -45.71 -2.87 -1.63
CA SER A 149 -46.15 -1.57 -2.26
C SER A 149 -45.87 -0.33 -1.36
N LEU A 150 -45.62 0.87 -1.96
CA LEU A 150 -45.92 2.26 -1.44
C LEU A 150 -45.18 2.78 -0.17
N SER A 151 -45.02 4.10 0.16
CA SER A 151 -45.20 5.42 -0.51
C SER A 151 -44.67 6.63 0.33
N GLN A 152 -44.23 7.75 -0.30
CA GLN A 152 -44.35 9.21 0.08
C GLN A 152 -43.92 9.73 1.50
N SER A 153 -43.67 11.02 1.81
CA SER A 153 -43.18 12.24 1.09
C SER A 153 -42.92 13.44 2.07
N GLU A 154 -42.34 14.55 1.59
CA GLU A 154 -42.42 15.99 2.05
C GLU A 154 -41.58 16.62 3.22
N LYS A 155 -40.70 17.58 2.81
CA LYS A 155 -40.57 19.04 3.19
C LYS A 155 -40.21 19.59 4.61
N GLY A 156 -39.12 20.40 4.62
CA GLY A 156 -39.07 21.79 5.18
C GLY A 156 -38.59 22.02 6.63
N ALA A 157 -38.15 23.23 7.06
CA ALA A 157 -37.69 24.44 6.35
C ALA A 157 -37.00 25.49 7.30
N LEU A 158 -36.12 26.34 6.73
CA LEU A 158 -35.69 27.70 7.15
C LEU A 158 -34.79 27.98 8.39
N THR A 159 -34.01 29.06 8.27
CA THR A 159 -33.20 29.80 9.26
C THR A 159 -33.75 31.23 9.43
N PRO A 160 -33.24 32.13 10.32
CA PRO A 160 -32.12 33.04 9.92
C PRO A 160 -31.25 33.68 11.05
N ASN A 161 -30.10 34.29 10.67
CA ASN A 161 -29.42 35.51 11.19
C ASN A 161 -29.13 35.75 12.71
N SER A 162 -28.27 36.70 13.14
CA SER A 162 -27.01 37.30 12.58
C SER A 162 -26.35 38.23 13.65
N ASN A 163 -25.16 38.78 13.36
CA ASN A 163 -24.41 39.81 14.12
C ASN A 163 -23.71 39.33 15.42
N GLY A 164 -22.62 39.96 15.90
CA GLY A 164 -21.76 40.98 15.27
C GLY A 164 -20.95 41.83 16.28
N MET A 165 -19.79 42.33 15.82
CA MET A 165 -18.86 43.28 16.50
C MET A 165 -18.06 42.77 17.73
N ALA A 166 -17.01 43.52 18.06
CA ALA A 166 -16.00 43.26 19.10
C ALA A 166 -15.50 44.59 19.69
N ARG A 167 -14.86 44.58 20.88
CA ARG A 167 -13.70 45.44 21.25
C ARG A 167 -13.19 45.25 22.70
N ASN A 168 -11.85 45.29 22.80
CA ASN A 168 -11.01 45.88 23.86
C ASN A 168 -10.86 45.23 25.26
N PHE A 169 -9.73 45.65 25.87
CA PHE A 169 -9.16 45.35 27.19
C PHE A 169 -8.51 43.95 27.33
N ASP A 170 -7.32 43.80 27.94
CA ASP A 170 -6.46 44.82 28.56
C ASP A 170 -4.95 44.59 28.40
N ASN A 171 -4.19 45.59 28.82
CA ASN A 171 -2.74 45.76 28.67
C ASN A 171 -1.97 45.24 29.90
N LEU A 172 -0.78 44.66 29.71
CA LEU A 172 0.22 44.51 30.78
C LEU A 172 1.61 44.24 30.18
N SER A 173 2.55 45.16 30.41
CA SER A 173 4.00 44.94 30.26
C SER A 173 4.62 44.72 31.63
N LEU A 174 5.81 44.10 31.69
CA LEU A 174 6.92 44.52 32.57
C LEU A 174 8.22 43.75 32.24
N ASP A 175 9.31 44.51 32.25
CA ASP A 175 10.73 44.20 32.47
C ASP A 175 11.43 43.03 31.74
N GLU A 176 12.21 43.44 30.74
CA GLU A 176 13.44 42.80 30.28
C GLU A 176 14.59 43.10 31.27
N SER A 177 15.42 42.10 31.60
CA SER A 177 16.71 42.35 32.30
C SER A 177 17.81 41.42 31.79
N THR A 178 18.96 42.00 31.45
CA THR A 178 20.10 41.33 30.80
C THR A 178 21.21 40.97 31.80
N PHE A 179 21.81 39.79 31.64
CA PHE A 179 23.18 39.51 32.12
C PHE A 179 23.86 38.43 31.26
N SER A 180 25.18 38.26 31.42
CA SER A 180 26.08 38.07 30.28
C SER A 180 26.93 36.78 30.28
N THR A 181 27.11 36.22 29.07
CA THR A 181 28.36 35.65 28.51
C THR A 181 29.25 34.66 29.31
N GLY A 182 29.42 33.45 28.76
CA GLY A 182 30.54 32.53 29.01
C GLY A 182 30.32 31.20 28.25
N SER A 183 30.92 30.95 27.09
CA SER A 183 32.33 30.61 26.82
C SER A 183 32.75 29.22 27.34
N GLY A 184 32.94 28.27 26.42
CA GLY A 184 33.45 26.91 26.71
C GLY A 184 33.48 26.03 25.45
N SER A 185 34.61 25.35 25.21
CA SER A 185 34.85 24.51 24.01
C SER A 185 35.54 23.19 24.38
N ARG A 186 35.60 22.23 23.43
CA ARG A 186 36.24 20.88 23.49
C ARG A 186 35.40 19.79 24.18
N ALA A 187 35.57 18.49 23.91
CA ALA A 187 36.11 17.75 22.74
C ALA A 187 35.77 16.23 22.88
N PHE A 188 35.90 15.45 21.80
CA PHE A 188 35.72 13.99 21.80
C PHE A 188 36.97 13.21 22.31
N PRO A 189 36.80 12.06 22.98
CA PRO A 189 37.81 11.00 23.13
C PRO A 189 37.60 9.83 22.12
N PRO A 190 38.59 8.92 21.90
CA PRO A 190 38.64 8.04 20.72
C PRO A 190 38.51 6.52 20.97
N PHE A 191 38.42 5.76 19.87
CA PHE A 191 38.52 4.29 19.80
C PHE A 191 39.97 3.76 19.90
N PRO A 192 40.17 2.49 20.30
CA PRO A 192 41.36 1.69 19.99
C PRO A 192 41.11 0.63 18.90
N THR A 193 42.14 0.31 18.12
CA THR A 193 42.16 -0.74 17.06
C THR A 193 43.44 -1.59 17.15
N THR A 194 43.37 -2.88 16.80
CA THR A 194 44.47 -3.62 16.13
C THR A 194 43.98 -4.97 15.57
N ASN A 195 44.61 -5.42 14.47
CA ASN A 195 44.38 -6.74 13.83
C ASN A 195 45.23 -7.85 14.48
N THR A 196 44.98 -9.14 14.14
CA THR A 196 45.86 -9.95 13.24
C THR A 196 45.35 -11.40 13.07
N MET A 197 45.68 -12.01 11.91
CA MET A 197 45.44 -13.39 11.42
C MET A 197 46.39 -14.44 12.08
N CYS A 198 46.39 -15.76 11.81
CA CYS A 198 45.39 -16.81 11.47
C CYS A 198 46.16 -18.18 11.37
N THR A 199 45.47 -19.27 11.02
CA THR A 199 45.95 -20.57 10.44
C THR A 199 46.33 -21.79 11.34
N MET A 200 45.56 -22.87 11.10
CA MET A 200 45.94 -24.29 10.84
C MET A 200 46.65 -25.21 11.88
N SER A 201 45.87 -26.22 12.30
CA SER A 201 46.17 -27.68 12.24
C SER A 201 47.42 -28.31 12.89
N SER A 202 47.19 -29.20 13.88
CA SER A 202 47.54 -30.65 13.83
C SER A 202 47.20 -31.37 15.15
N ALA A 203 47.24 -32.72 15.14
CA ALA A 203 47.03 -33.59 16.31
C ALA A 203 48.18 -34.60 16.44
N PRO A 204 48.42 -35.13 17.66
CA PRO A 204 48.61 -36.59 17.79
C PRO A 204 47.89 -37.18 19.03
N SER A 205 48.25 -38.41 19.41
CA SER A 205 47.33 -39.39 20.01
C SER A 205 47.70 -39.94 21.42
N SER A 206 46.73 -40.68 21.97
CA SER A 206 46.85 -41.92 22.78
C SER A 206 47.17 -41.92 24.30
N ASP A 207 46.45 -42.83 24.96
CA ASP A 207 46.67 -43.55 26.23
C ASP A 207 46.85 -42.82 27.59
N SER A 208 45.79 -42.89 28.41
CA SER A 208 45.81 -43.61 29.71
C SER A 208 44.40 -43.81 30.27
N LEU A 209 44.00 -45.06 30.58
CA LEU A 209 42.75 -45.41 31.28
C LEU A 209 43.00 -45.71 32.76
N PRO A 210 42.00 -45.48 33.65
CA PRO A 210 41.45 -46.63 34.37
C PRO A 210 39.93 -46.65 34.60
N ARG A 211 39.39 -47.87 34.54
CA ARG A 211 38.12 -48.41 35.10
C ARG A 211 37.01 -47.45 35.63
N ARG A 212 36.02 -47.23 34.76
CA ARG A 212 34.61 -47.66 34.92
C ARG A 212 34.05 -47.79 36.36
N SER A 213 33.19 -46.85 36.75
CA SER A 213 32.03 -47.12 37.61
C SER A 213 30.77 -46.50 37.00
N SER A 214 29.64 -47.21 36.99
CA SER A 214 28.46 -46.85 36.21
C SER A 214 27.36 -46.20 37.04
N LYS A 215 26.94 -44.98 36.65
CA LYS A 215 25.60 -44.40 36.91
C LYS A 215 25.31 -43.34 35.84
N SER A 216 24.06 -43.26 35.42
CA SER A 216 23.61 -42.45 34.27
C SER A 216 23.00 -41.11 34.69
N SER A 217 23.51 -40.01 34.16
CA SER A 217 22.86 -38.69 34.21
C SER A 217 23.42 -37.77 33.13
N SER A 218 22.59 -37.36 32.17
CA SER A 218 22.97 -36.39 31.14
C SER A 218 23.23 -35.00 31.74
N PRO A 219 24.14 -34.18 31.16
CA PRO A 219 24.39 -32.83 31.66
C PRO A 219 23.16 -31.92 31.44
N PRO A 220 22.84 -31.00 32.38
CA PRO A 220 21.66 -30.15 32.29
C PRO A 220 21.83 -29.00 31.30
N ILE A 221 20.82 -28.81 30.45
CA ILE A 221 20.70 -27.67 29.53
C ILE A 221 20.51 -26.36 30.31
N GLY A 222 21.10 -25.27 29.81
CA GLY A 222 21.16 -23.98 30.50
C GLY A 222 19.82 -23.27 30.68
N LYS A 223 19.50 -22.95 31.94
CA LYS A 223 18.69 -21.79 32.42
C LYS A 223 17.43 -21.43 31.61
N LYS A 224 16.30 -22.03 32.00
CA LYS A 224 14.94 -21.55 31.64
C LYS A 224 14.68 -20.14 32.18
N LEU A 225 14.01 -19.29 31.39
CA LEU A 225 13.54 -17.96 31.82
C LEU A 225 12.21 -18.00 32.60
N PHE A 226 11.44 -19.08 32.49
CA PHE A 226 10.27 -19.35 33.32
C PHE A 226 10.42 -20.71 34.03
N SER A 227 10.78 -20.68 35.31
CA SER A 227 10.75 -21.85 36.19
C SER A 227 10.61 -21.43 37.66
N THR A 228 9.36 -21.40 38.11
CA THR A 228 8.88 -21.26 39.49
C THR A 228 9.90 -21.50 40.63
N ASN A 229 10.07 -20.51 41.52
CA ASN A 229 10.41 -20.80 42.92
C ASN A 229 9.94 -19.75 43.95
N THR A 230 8.70 -19.28 43.77
CA THR A 230 7.84 -18.79 44.88
C THR A 230 6.49 -19.47 44.76
N SER A 231 5.81 -19.72 45.89
CA SER A 231 4.55 -20.49 45.93
C SER A 231 3.33 -19.65 45.54
N THR A 232 3.30 -19.21 44.30
CA THR A 232 2.09 -18.76 43.61
C THR A 232 2.04 -19.44 42.25
N LYS A 233 0.99 -20.24 42.02
CA LYS A 233 0.61 -20.68 40.67
C LYS A 233 0.52 -19.46 39.76
N VAL A 234 0.84 -19.61 38.47
CA VAL A 234 0.46 -18.62 37.46
C VAL A 234 -1.02 -18.32 37.66
N LYS A 235 -1.34 -17.06 37.99
CA LYS A 235 -2.73 -16.58 38.13
C LYS A 235 -3.45 -16.93 36.83
N ASP A 236 -4.69 -17.44 36.92
CA ASP A 236 -5.47 -17.93 35.77
C ASP A 236 -5.20 -17.10 34.51
N PRO A 237 -4.84 -17.68 33.34
CA PRO A 237 -4.40 -16.92 32.17
C PRO A 237 -5.49 -16.02 31.54
N LYS A 238 -6.66 -15.95 32.16
CA LYS A 238 -7.79 -15.05 31.87
C LYS A 238 -7.76 -13.77 32.74
N LEU A 239 -6.81 -13.65 33.67
CA LEU A 239 -6.58 -12.48 34.51
C LEU A 239 -5.56 -11.55 33.84
N PRO A 240 -5.55 -10.25 34.19
CA PRO A 240 -4.60 -9.30 33.63
C PRO A 240 -3.15 -9.71 33.87
N LEU A 241 -2.37 -9.67 32.80
CA LEU A 241 -0.92 -9.87 32.79
C LEU A 241 -0.19 -8.53 32.81
N SER A 242 -0.78 -7.46 32.26
CA SER A 242 -0.15 -6.12 32.21
C SER A 242 -0.07 -5.42 33.57
N THR A 243 -1.04 -5.65 34.48
CA THR A 243 -1.12 -4.96 35.79
C THR A 243 -1.61 -5.88 36.93
N PRO A 244 -0.82 -6.08 38.01
CA PRO A 244 -1.23 -6.92 39.14
C PRO A 244 -2.47 -6.41 39.90
N GLU A 245 -2.66 -5.09 39.97
CA GLU A 245 -3.74 -4.41 40.71
C GLU A 245 -4.96 -4.09 39.82
N GLY A 246 -5.27 -5.01 38.89
CA GLY A 246 -6.23 -4.77 37.81
C GLY A 246 -7.62 -4.28 38.25
N ASN A 247 -8.03 -3.16 37.66
CA ASN A 247 -9.38 -2.63 37.58
C ASN A 247 -10.42 -3.75 37.31
N LYS A 248 -11.60 -3.72 37.95
CA LYS A 248 -12.68 -4.71 37.75
C LYS A 248 -13.08 -4.85 36.27
N GLN A 249 -13.01 -3.77 35.51
CA GLN A 249 -13.30 -3.78 34.07
C GLN A 249 -12.20 -4.50 33.28
N LEU A 250 -10.92 -4.17 33.52
CA LEU A 250 -9.78 -4.83 32.83
C LEU A 250 -9.75 -6.34 33.08
N LYS A 251 -10.14 -6.81 34.27
CA LYS A 251 -10.29 -8.25 34.58
C LYS A 251 -11.36 -8.96 33.74
N LYS A 252 -12.42 -8.26 33.31
CA LYS A 252 -13.46 -8.79 32.41
C LYS A 252 -12.99 -8.76 30.95
N ASP A 253 -12.23 -7.72 30.59
CA ASP A 253 -11.76 -7.49 29.23
C ASP A 253 -10.58 -8.43 28.89
N ALA A 254 -9.60 -8.63 29.79
CA ALA A 254 -8.55 -9.65 29.69
C ALA A 254 -9.12 -11.06 29.42
N ALA A 255 -10.10 -11.47 30.23
CA ALA A 255 -10.82 -12.74 30.08
C ALA A 255 -11.63 -12.85 28.77
N THR A 256 -11.78 -11.74 28.03
CA THR A 256 -12.41 -11.69 26.71
C THR A 256 -11.35 -11.67 25.61
N PHE A 257 -10.30 -10.85 25.73
CA PHE A 257 -9.16 -10.80 24.81
C PHE A 257 -8.50 -12.17 24.67
N TYR A 258 -8.16 -12.84 25.79
CA TYR A 258 -7.64 -14.22 25.79
C TYR A 258 -8.49 -15.17 24.93
N LYS A 259 -9.82 -15.14 25.10
CA LYS A 259 -10.75 -16.01 24.37
C LYS A 259 -10.84 -15.65 22.88
N THR A 260 -10.69 -14.39 22.52
CA THR A 260 -10.69 -13.91 21.13
C THR A 260 -9.37 -14.28 20.44
N ILE A 261 -8.23 -14.13 21.11
CA ILE A 261 -6.91 -14.53 20.62
C ILE A 261 -6.87 -16.05 20.35
N GLN A 262 -7.27 -16.90 21.31
CA GLN A 262 -7.42 -18.35 21.09
C GLN A 262 -8.36 -18.70 19.93
N SER A 263 -9.38 -17.86 19.67
CA SER A 263 -10.33 -18.08 18.57
C SER A 263 -9.75 -17.67 17.21
N TYR A 264 -8.90 -16.65 17.18
CA TYR A 264 -8.15 -16.24 15.98
C TYR A 264 -7.09 -17.29 15.62
N MET A 265 -6.29 -17.70 16.61
CA MET A 265 -5.24 -18.73 16.49
C MET A 265 -5.80 -20.14 16.16
N GLY A 266 -7.12 -20.31 16.11
CA GLY A 266 -7.77 -21.56 15.71
C GLY A 266 -7.88 -22.62 16.81
N GLU A 267 -7.31 -22.36 18.00
CA GLU A 267 -7.40 -23.27 19.16
C GLU A 267 -8.83 -23.37 19.71
N ARG A 268 -9.67 -22.36 19.46
CA ARG A 268 -11.06 -22.29 19.91
C ARG A 268 -12.01 -22.06 18.74
N LYS A 269 -12.99 -22.96 18.57
CA LYS A 269 -14.04 -22.82 17.55
C LYS A 269 -14.85 -21.54 17.76
N SER A 270 -14.97 -20.73 16.72
CA SER A 270 -15.75 -19.49 16.68
C SER A 270 -16.58 -19.42 15.39
N LYS A 271 -17.66 -18.62 15.40
CA LYS A 271 -18.43 -18.26 14.20
C LYS A 271 -18.07 -16.88 13.63
N THR A 272 -17.25 -16.12 14.35
CA THR A 272 -16.83 -14.77 13.96
C THR A 272 -15.71 -14.85 12.92
N ASN A 273 -15.77 -14.01 11.88
CA ASN A 273 -14.70 -13.88 10.88
C ASN A 273 -13.39 -13.43 11.57
N ILE A 274 -12.24 -13.98 11.14
CA ILE A 274 -10.91 -13.60 11.61
C ILE A 274 -10.68 -12.08 11.56
N ASP A 275 -11.08 -11.41 10.49
CA ASP A 275 -10.87 -9.96 10.33
C ASP A 275 -11.69 -9.15 11.33
N GLN A 276 -12.89 -9.61 11.66
CA GLN A 276 -13.73 -9.02 12.70
C GLN A 276 -13.17 -9.27 14.10
N MET A 277 -12.53 -10.41 14.34
CA MET A 277 -11.84 -10.70 15.61
C MET A 277 -10.59 -9.82 15.79
N ALA A 278 -9.77 -9.64 14.74
CA ALA A 278 -8.64 -8.72 14.76
C ALA A 278 -9.08 -7.26 14.90
N LEU A 279 -10.13 -6.84 14.17
CA LEU A 279 -10.70 -5.49 14.28
C LEU A 279 -11.09 -5.17 15.73
N THR A 280 -11.88 -6.03 16.38
CA THR A 280 -12.32 -5.80 17.76
C THR A 280 -11.17 -5.75 18.77
N LEU A 281 -10.07 -6.47 18.54
CA LEU A 281 -8.84 -6.34 19.36
C LEU A 281 -8.11 -5.01 19.11
N CYS A 282 -7.99 -4.58 17.84
CA CYS A 282 -7.32 -3.32 17.50
C CYS A 282 -8.14 -2.10 17.95
N GLU A 283 -9.46 -2.14 17.82
CA GLU A 283 -10.38 -1.13 18.39
C GLU A 283 -10.25 -1.04 19.92
N ALA A 284 -10.11 -2.18 20.61
CA ALA A 284 -9.91 -2.19 22.06
C ALA A 284 -8.55 -1.60 22.46
N SER A 285 -7.49 -1.89 21.70
CA SER A 285 -6.12 -1.40 21.92
C SER A 285 -6.02 0.12 21.70
N VAL A 286 -6.50 0.62 20.58
CA VAL A 286 -6.50 2.07 20.25
C VAL A 286 -7.35 2.89 21.23
N LYS A 287 -8.38 2.27 21.84
CA LYS A 287 -9.26 2.93 22.81
C LYS A 287 -8.63 3.11 24.21
N LYS A 288 -7.64 2.30 24.60
CA LYS A 288 -6.98 2.36 25.92
C LYS A 288 -5.59 1.71 25.88
N GLN A 289 -4.59 2.39 26.41
CA GLN A 289 -3.25 1.81 26.62
C GLN A 289 -3.30 0.53 27.48
N GLU A 290 -4.07 0.53 28.58
CA GLU A 290 -4.31 -0.67 29.44
C GLU A 290 -4.72 -1.92 28.63
N ASN A 291 -5.52 -1.73 27.57
CA ASN A 291 -5.97 -2.81 26.72
C ASN A 291 -4.90 -3.24 25.71
N ALA A 292 -4.14 -2.29 25.15
CA ALA A 292 -3.03 -2.59 24.24
C ALA A 292 -1.95 -3.40 24.95
N ASP A 293 -1.54 -2.97 26.15
CA ASP A 293 -0.58 -3.66 27.01
C ASP A 293 -1.08 -5.07 27.38
N GLU A 294 -2.36 -5.20 27.75
CA GLU A 294 -2.95 -6.51 28.07
C GLU A 294 -3.06 -7.43 26.85
N ILE A 295 -3.48 -6.92 25.68
CA ILE A 295 -3.59 -7.71 24.45
C ILE A 295 -2.21 -8.21 24.00
N VAL A 296 -1.18 -7.36 24.06
CA VAL A 296 0.20 -7.76 23.74
C VAL A 296 0.73 -8.78 24.74
N ALA A 297 0.55 -8.57 26.05
CA ALA A 297 0.98 -9.53 27.07
C ALA A 297 0.28 -10.90 26.90
N GLN A 298 -1.01 -10.90 26.57
CA GLN A 298 -1.78 -12.11 26.28
C GLN A 298 -1.36 -12.81 24.98
N LEU A 299 -0.88 -12.07 23.97
CA LEU A 299 -0.31 -12.63 22.74
C LEU A 299 1.05 -13.29 23.01
N ILE A 300 1.96 -12.60 23.70
CA ILE A 300 3.26 -13.17 24.12
C ILE A 300 3.05 -14.47 24.92
N ASN A 301 2.14 -14.45 25.90
CA ASN A 301 1.85 -15.61 26.76
C ASN A 301 1.13 -16.77 26.03
N GLN A 302 0.49 -16.55 24.87
CA GLN A 302 -0.11 -17.61 24.04
C GLN A 302 0.79 -18.10 22.90
N LEU A 303 1.84 -17.34 22.57
CA LEU A 303 2.91 -17.73 21.65
C LEU A 303 4.06 -18.46 22.35
N ALA A 304 4.35 -18.12 23.62
CA ALA A 304 5.31 -18.83 24.44
C ALA A 304 4.95 -20.33 24.57
N ASP A 305 5.95 -21.19 24.35
CA ASP A 305 5.84 -22.66 24.41
C ASP A 305 4.70 -23.28 23.55
N ASN A 306 4.26 -22.59 22.49
CA ASN A 306 3.20 -23.11 21.60
C ASN A 306 3.78 -23.95 20.45
N GLU A 307 3.58 -25.27 20.50
CA GLU A 307 4.12 -26.22 19.53
C GLU A 307 3.32 -26.31 18.21
N LYS A 308 2.17 -25.64 18.09
CA LYS A 308 1.27 -25.78 16.92
C LYS A 308 1.58 -24.72 15.86
N ALA A 309 2.28 -25.09 14.79
CA ALA A 309 2.65 -24.20 13.68
C ALA A 309 1.54 -23.23 13.22
N GLU A 310 0.35 -23.71 12.85
CA GLU A 310 -0.75 -22.85 12.38
C GLU A 310 -1.29 -21.92 13.50
N SER A 311 -1.17 -22.30 14.78
CA SER A 311 -1.50 -21.46 15.94
C SER A 311 -0.45 -20.35 16.12
N VAL A 312 0.83 -20.73 16.12
CA VAL A 312 2.00 -19.84 16.20
C VAL A 312 1.96 -18.78 15.10
N LYS A 313 1.82 -19.22 13.85
CA LYS A 313 1.72 -18.36 12.66
C LYS A 313 0.63 -17.30 12.79
N ARG A 314 -0.57 -17.70 13.22
CA ARG A 314 -1.71 -16.79 13.42
C ARG A 314 -1.55 -15.87 14.62
N GLY A 315 -0.89 -16.31 15.70
CA GLY A 315 -0.59 -15.46 16.85
C GLY A 315 0.44 -14.39 16.51
N TRP A 316 1.48 -14.74 15.75
CA TRP A 316 2.47 -13.78 15.22
C TRP A 316 1.88 -12.83 14.18
N GLU A 317 1.01 -13.33 13.29
CA GLU A 317 0.24 -12.49 12.36
C GLU A 317 -0.63 -11.47 13.13
N LEU A 318 -1.35 -11.91 14.15
CA LEU A 318 -2.19 -11.04 14.98
C LEU A 318 -1.38 -10.03 15.79
N LEU A 319 -0.23 -10.42 16.33
CA LEU A 319 0.70 -9.52 17.03
C LEU A 319 1.22 -8.44 16.08
N ALA A 320 1.68 -8.81 14.88
CA ALA A 320 2.11 -7.84 13.87
C ALA A 320 0.96 -6.88 13.48
N ILE A 321 -0.27 -7.39 13.32
CA ILE A 321 -1.46 -6.57 13.04
C ILE A 321 -1.74 -5.58 14.17
N VAL A 322 -1.77 -6.00 15.44
CA VAL A 322 -2.03 -5.11 16.59
C VAL A 322 -0.99 -3.98 16.68
N LEU A 323 0.29 -4.31 16.45
CA LEU A 323 1.39 -3.34 16.46
C LEU A 323 1.35 -2.32 15.30
N ALA A 324 0.49 -2.51 14.29
CA ALA A 324 0.23 -1.47 13.29
C ALA A 324 -0.70 -0.34 13.80
N PHE A 325 -1.39 -0.56 14.93
CA PHE A 325 -2.38 0.38 15.48
C PHE A 325 -2.08 0.86 16.90
N ALA A 326 -1.40 0.05 17.73
CA ALA A 326 -1.10 0.38 19.12
C ALA A 326 0.20 -0.27 19.59
N ASN A 327 1.13 0.53 20.12
CA ASN A 327 2.36 0.03 20.74
C ASN A 327 2.14 -0.16 22.26
N PRO A 328 2.68 -1.23 22.87
CA PRO A 328 2.65 -1.39 24.32
C PRO A 328 3.59 -0.38 25.00
N GLN A 329 3.43 -0.19 26.31
CA GLN A 329 4.27 0.69 27.13
C GLN A 329 4.85 -0.04 28.36
N GLY A 330 5.79 0.63 29.03
CA GLY A 330 6.40 0.15 30.28
C GLY A 330 7.01 -1.25 30.16
N GLN A 331 6.74 -2.11 31.15
CA GLN A 331 7.29 -3.47 31.19
C GLN A 331 6.88 -4.32 29.99
N VAL A 332 5.65 -4.20 29.48
CA VAL A 332 5.17 -5.02 28.35
C VAL A 332 5.95 -4.71 27.07
N LEU A 333 6.38 -3.45 26.87
CA LEU A 333 7.26 -3.10 25.76
C LEU A 333 8.66 -3.73 25.91
N THR A 334 9.21 -3.74 27.12
CA THR A 334 10.49 -4.41 27.42
C THR A 334 10.40 -5.92 27.18
N ASP A 335 9.33 -6.55 27.67
CA ASP A 335 9.09 -7.99 27.49
C ASP A 335 8.83 -8.35 26.02
N LEU A 336 8.14 -7.49 25.27
CA LEU A 336 7.92 -7.66 23.83
C LEU A 336 9.22 -7.59 23.03
N ASN A 337 10.08 -6.58 23.26
CA ASN A 337 11.38 -6.49 22.58
C ASN A 337 12.24 -7.74 22.89
N ASN A 338 12.32 -8.11 24.18
CA ASN A 338 13.00 -9.33 24.63
C ASN A 338 12.40 -10.62 24.05
N PHE A 339 11.14 -10.62 23.60
CA PHE A 339 10.49 -11.76 22.96
C PHE A 339 10.73 -11.77 21.44
N ILE A 340 10.66 -10.62 20.78
CA ILE A 340 10.96 -10.43 19.37
C ILE A 340 12.41 -10.80 19.06
N GLU A 341 13.38 -10.31 19.85
CA GLU A 341 14.81 -10.54 19.63
C GLU A 341 15.13 -12.05 19.57
N LYS A 342 14.70 -12.81 20.59
CA LYS A 342 14.87 -14.28 20.69
C LYS A 342 14.21 -15.06 19.55
N ASN A 343 13.24 -14.46 18.87
CA ASN A 343 12.48 -15.08 17.78
C ASN A 343 12.87 -14.53 16.40
N SER A 344 13.84 -13.61 16.31
CA SER A 344 14.24 -12.93 15.05
C SER A 344 15.35 -13.66 14.28
N GLU A 345 15.90 -14.76 14.80
CA GLU A 345 16.94 -15.55 14.11
C GLU A 345 16.36 -16.51 13.07
N ARG A 346 16.71 -16.31 11.79
CA ARG A 346 16.30 -17.20 10.68
C ARG A 346 16.76 -18.66 10.82
N LEU A 347 17.72 -18.93 11.70
CA LEU A 347 18.22 -20.30 11.99
C LEU A 347 17.30 -21.07 12.95
N LEU A 348 16.36 -20.39 13.63
CA LEU A 348 15.38 -21.00 14.54
C LEU A 348 14.01 -21.23 13.85
N ASP A 349 13.89 -20.87 12.57
CA ASP A 349 12.64 -21.03 11.82
C ASP A 349 12.28 -22.49 11.56
N SER A 350 10.99 -22.80 11.71
CA SER A 350 10.45 -24.10 11.35
C SER A 350 10.14 -24.16 9.84
N PRO A 351 10.18 -25.33 9.18
CA PRO A 351 9.77 -25.47 7.78
C PRO A 351 8.30 -25.07 7.51
N GLU A 352 7.46 -25.02 8.54
CA GLU A 352 6.03 -24.70 8.46
C GLU A 352 5.74 -23.21 8.74
N VAL A 353 6.61 -22.54 9.51
CA VAL A 353 6.49 -21.13 9.92
C VAL A 353 7.86 -20.48 10.05
N ALA A 354 8.12 -19.50 9.20
CA ALA A 354 9.21 -18.54 9.36
C ALA A 354 8.81 -17.47 10.41
N VAL A 355 9.01 -17.80 11.69
CA VAL A 355 8.73 -16.92 12.83
C VAL A 355 9.61 -15.66 12.78
N SER A 356 10.87 -15.79 12.35
CA SER A 356 11.83 -14.69 12.23
C SER A 356 11.32 -13.53 11.38
N HIS A 357 10.59 -13.83 10.31
CA HIS A 357 10.01 -12.83 9.42
C HIS A 357 8.93 -12.01 10.13
N PHE A 358 8.04 -12.66 10.90
CA PHE A 358 7.05 -11.94 11.70
C PHE A 358 7.71 -11.14 12.83
N ALA A 359 8.70 -11.70 13.52
CA ALA A 359 9.42 -11.03 14.59
C ALA A 359 10.16 -9.77 14.09
N GLN A 360 10.92 -9.89 12.99
CA GLN A 360 11.57 -8.76 12.32
C GLN A 360 10.57 -7.68 11.91
N GLN A 361 9.39 -8.06 11.40
CA GLN A 361 8.35 -7.09 11.02
C GLN A 361 7.62 -6.46 12.22
N CYS A 362 7.50 -7.17 13.35
CA CYS A 362 7.08 -6.56 14.62
C CYS A 362 8.10 -5.50 15.08
N GLN A 363 9.41 -5.77 14.98
CA GLN A 363 10.45 -4.80 15.33
C GLN A 363 10.38 -3.54 14.45
N ARG A 364 10.19 -3.72 13.13
CA ARG A 364 10.00 -2.61 12.16
C ARG A 364 8.72 -1.80 12.40
N ARG A 365 7.70 -2.34 13.07
CA ARG A 365 6.49 -1.62 13.48
C ARG A 365 6.69 -0.87 14.81
N LEU A 366 7.47 -1.42 15.74
CA LEU A 366 7.84 -0.76 17.00
C LEU A 366 8.79 0.44 16.82
N SER A 367 9.72 0.38 15.85
CA SER A 367 10.67 1.46 15.59
C SER A 367 10.07 2.68 14.88
N LYS A 368 8.87 2.57 14.31
CA LYS A 368 8.21 3.64 13.55
C LYS A 368 7.29 4.48 14.42
N ALA A 369 7.27 5.78 14.15
CA ALA A 369 6.28 6.70 14.73
C ALA A 369 4.87 6.27 14.31
N GLN A 370 3.97 6.10 15.29
CA GLN A 370 2.64 5.54 15.03
C GLN A 370 1.75 6.50 14.22
N SER A 371 1.36 6.06 13.02
CA SER A 371 0.30 6.73 12.27
C SER A 371 -1.05 6.54 12.99
N ARG A 372 -1.85 7.61 13.15
CA ARG A 372 -3.17 7.55 13.83
C ARG A 372 -4.27 6.97 12.94
N VAL A 373 -4.00 5.86 12.26
CA VAL A 373 -4.96 5.18 11.39
C VAL A 373 -6.04 4.50 12.24
N LYS A 374 -7.31 4.74 11.89
CA LYS A 374 -8.44 4.10 12.56
C LYS A 374 -8.53 2.62 12.16
N PRO A 375 -8.71 1.67 13.10
CA PRO A 375 -9.03 0.28 12.78
C PRO A 375 -10.33 0.18 11.97
N THR A 376 -10.28 -0.56 10.86
CA THR A 376 -11.41 -0.94 9.99
C THR A 376 -11.09 -2.31 9.37
N ILE A 377 -12.07 -3.02 8.79
CA ILE A 377 -11.78 -4.30 8.11
C ILE A 377 -10.75 -4.12 6.98
N ALA A 378 -10.84 -3.03 6.21
CA ALA A 378 -9.89 -2.72 5.14
C ALA A 378 -8.47 -2.47 5.68
N THR A 379 -8.31 -1.65 6.72
CA THR A 379 -6.98 -1.36 7.30
C THR A 379 -6.41 -2.56 8.06
N ILE A 380 -7.24 -3.48 8.58
CA ILE A 380 -6.80 -4.77 9.14
C ILE A 380 -6.26 -5.70 8.04
N GLN A 381 -6.95 -5.77 6.89
CA GLN A 381 -6.51 -6.56 5.73
C GLN A 381 -5.23 -6.00 5.11
N GLU A 382 -5.13 -4.67 4.99
CA GLU A 382 -3.91 -3.96 4.59
C GLU A 382 -2.76 -4.23 5.58
N ALA A 383 -3.00 -4.11 6.89
CA ALA A 383 -2.00 -4.40 7.93
C ALA A 383 -1.51 -5.86 7.95
N ARG A 384 -2.35 -6.82 7.50
CA ARG A 384 -1.95 -8.23 7.28
C ARG A 384 -1.12 -8.38 6.00
N ALA A 385 -1.56 -7.82 4.88
CA ALA A 385 -0.83 -7.87 3.61
C ALA A 385 0.57 -7.25 3.76
N HIS A 386 0.66 -6.12 4.46
CA HIS A 386 1.89 -5.43 4.83
C HIS A 386 2.77 -6.18 5.84
N ILE A 387 2.48 -7.45 6.17
CA ILE A 387 3.45 -8.33 6.82
C ILE A 387 4.47 -8.82 5.78
N PHE A 388 3.99 -9.26 4.61
CA PHE A 388 4.80 -9.89 3.56
C PHE A 388 5.10 -8.97 2.36
N ASN A 389 4.22 -8.00 2.09
CA ASN A 389 4.39 -6.98 1.05
C ASN A 389 4.44 -5.60 1.74
N PRO A 390 5.59 -5.16 2.32
CA PRO A 390 5.64 -3.85 2.95
C PRO A 390 5.35 -2.74 1.94
N PRO A 391 4.61 -1.68 2.31
CA PRO A 391 4.19 -0.66 1.38
C PRO A 391 5.36 0.23 0.96
N LEU A 392 5.26 0.82 -0.23
CA LEU A 392 6.17 1.86 -0.70
C LEU A 392 5.72 3.26 -0.22
N PHE A 393 4.42 3.41 0.07
CA PHE A 393 3.89 4.60 0.74
C PHE A 393 4.05 4.48 2.26
N ALA A 394 4.57 5.54 2.89
CA ALA A 394 4.90 5.59 4.32
C ALA A 394 6.01 4.64 4.83
N ALA A 395 6.76 4.00 3.95
CA ALA A 395 8.09 3.48 4.26
C ALA A 395 9.12 4.62 4.33
N ALA A 396 10.21 4.40 5.07
CA ALA A 396 11.36 5.29 5.07
C ALA A 396 12.16 5.17 3.77
N LEU A 397 12.92 6.21 3.41
CA LEU A 397 13.58 6.27 2.11
C LEU A 397 14.66 5.19 1.95
N ASP A 398 15.41 4.95 3.02
CA ASP A 398 16.37 3.84 3.15
C ASP A 398 15.70 2.47 3.04
N GLU A 399 14.55 2.24 3.69
CA GLU A 399 13.77 1.01 3.53
C GLU A 399 13.32 0.78 2.08
N ILE A 400 12.88 1.83 1.38
CA ILE A 400 12.48 1.73 -0.04
C ILE A 400 13.68 1.35 -0.91
N MET A 401 14.86 1.92 -0.65
CA MET A 401 16.09 1.59 -1.36
C MET A 401 16.58 0.17 -1.01
N GLU A 402 16.44 -0.30 0.24
CA GLU A 402 16.71 -1.70 0.64
C GLU A 402 15.78 -2.64 -0.14
N MET A 403 14.46 -2.44 -0.05
CA MET A 403 13.46 -3.33 -0.66
C MET A 403 13.55 -3.37 -2.19
N GLN A 404 13.92 -2.27 -2.86
CA GLN A 404 14.08 -2.29 -4.31
C GLN A 404 15.37 -2.98 -4.75
N SER A 405 16.40 -3.06 -3.89
CA SER A 405 17.72 -3.57 -4.28
C SER A 405 17.69 -5.02 -4.76
N GLU A 406 16.79 -5.86 -4.24
CA GLU A 406 16.60 -7.25 -4.69
C GLU A 406 16.06 -7.34 -6.13
N ARG A 407 15.24 -6.37 -6.55
CA ARG A 407 14.53 -6.35 -7.83
C ARG A 407 15.25 -5.51 -8.88
N PHE A 408 15.87 -4.43 -8.44
CA PHE A 408 16.42 -3.35 -9.25
C PHE A 408 17.77 -2.85 -8.69
N PRO A 409 18.80 -3.71 -8.56
CA PRO A 409 20.09 -3.42 -7.89
C PRO A 409 20.96 -2.33 -8.55
N ARG A 410 20.45 -1.64 -9.57
CA ARG A 410 21.13 -0.56 -10.30
C ARG A 410 20.40 0.79 -10.22
N LEU A 411 19.16 0.84 -9.72
CA LEU A 411 18.42 2.08 -9.59
C LEU A 411 18.92 2.87 -8.38
N GLN A 412 19.38 4.10 -8.62
CA GLN A 412 19.85 5.02 -7.58
C GLN A 412 18.72 5.90 -7.03
N LEU A 413 17.58 5.96 -7.74
CA LEU A 413 16.36 6.60 -7.27
C LEU A 413 15.32 5.54 -6.86
N PRO A 414 14.35 5.88 -5.99
CA PRO A 414 13.20 5.03 -5.72
C PRO A 414 12.42 4.73 -7.00
N TRP A 415 12.22 3.44 -7.29
CA TRP A 415 11.40 2.94 -8.40
C TRP A 415 10.00 3.57 -8.41
N LEU A 416 9.42 3.82 -7.23
CA LEU A 416 8.15 4.52 -7.09
C LEU A 416 8.20 5.95 -7.66
N GLN A 417 9.30 6.68 -7.43
CA GLN A 417 9.45 8.06 -7.92
C GLN A 417 9.58 8.09 -9.45
N THR A 418 10.46 7.27 -10.02
CA THR A 418 10.68 7.22 -11.47
C THR A 418 9.42 6.74 -12.20
N THR A 419 8.79 5.67 -11.72
CA THR A 419 7.51 5.16 -12.26
C THR A 419 6.39 6.21 -12.20
N LEU A 420 6.23 6.94 -11.08
CA LEU A 420 5.20 7.98 -10.99
C LEU A 420 5.46 9.17 -11.93
N ILE A 421 6.72 9.52 -12.17
CA ILE A 421 7.11 10.57 -13.13
C ILE A 421 6.84 10.12 -14.57
N GLU A 422 7.18 8.87 -14.91
CA GLU A 422 6.86 8.29 -16.22
C GLU A 422 5.35 8.26 -16.47
N LEU A 423 4.56 7.81 -15.49
CA LEU A 423 3.10 7.80 -15.57
C LEU A 423 2.49 9.19 -15.73
N LEU A 424 3.04 10.20 -15.05
CA LEU A 424 2.63 11.60 -15.19
C LEU A 424 2.86 12.11 -16.62
N TYR A 425 3.99 11.75 -17.25
CA TYR A 425 4.25 12.11 -18.64
C TYR A 425 3.42 11.29 -19.64
N GLN A 426 3.22 9.99 -19.41
CA GLN A 426 2.38 9.11 -20.24
C GLN A 426 0.91 9.53 -20.23
N ALA A 427 0.39 9.98 -19.08
CA ALA A 427 -0.93 10.59 -18.93
C ALA A 427 -1.01 12.04 -19.48
N GLY A 428 0.03 12.53 -20.15
CA GLY A 428 0.02 13.82 -20.85
C GLY A 428 0.26 15.05 -19.97
N GLY A 429 0.86 14.90 -18.77
CA GLY A 429 0.97 15.95 -17.75
C GLY A 429 1.50 17.32 -18.22
N ARG A 430 2.36 17.38 -19.24
CA ARG A 430 2.81 18.64 -19.89
C ARG A 430 1.68 19.44 -20.56
N ARG A 431 0.47 18.89 -20.66
CA ARG A 431 -0.70 19.50 -21.30
C ARG A 431 -1.92 19.60 -20.36
N THR A 432 -1.80 19.11 -19.13
CA THR A 432 -2.90 19.06 -18.16
C THR A 432 -2.98 20.36 -17.35
N GLU A 433 -4.09 21.10 -17.48
CA GLU A 433 -4.29 22.33 -16.72
C GLU A 433 -4.37 22.06 -15.21
N GLY A 434 -3.65 22.86 -14.40
CA GLY A 434 -3.70 22.77 -12.95
C GLY A 434 -3.04 21.50 -12.38
N LEU A 435 -2.08 20.90 -13.08
CA LEU A 435 -1.26 19.78 -12.58
C LEU A 435 -0.69 20.10 -11.19
N PHE A 436 -0.65 19.12 -10.29
CA PHE A 436 -0.36 19.27 -8.84
C PHE A 436 -1.29 20.20 -8.03
N ARG A 437 -2.00 21.18 -8.62
CA ARG A 437 -3.01 22.01 -7.93
C ARG A 437 -4.34 21.26 -7.77
N VAL A 438 -4.85 20.72 -8.87
CA VAL A 438 -6.03 19.85 -8.90
C VAL A 438 -5.67 18.47 -8.35
N ALA A 439 -6.60 17.83 -7.65
CA ALA A 439 -6.48 16.45 -7.19
C ALA A 439 -7.14 15.50 -8.19
N GLY A 440 -6.48 14.40 -8.52
CA GLY A 440 -7.07 13.32 -9.32
C GLY A 440 -8.18 12.58 -8.56
N ASP A 441 -8.88 11.71 -9.28
CA ASP A 441 -10.00 10.93 -8.75
C ASP A 441 -9.58 10.03 -7.55
N PRO A 442 -10.31 10.04 -6.42
CA PRO A 442 -9.93 9.28 -5.22
C PRO A 442 -9.85 7.77 -5.42
N ASP A 443 -10.76 7.18 -6.20
CA ASP A 443 -10.82 5.73 -6.40
C ASP A 443 -9.72 5.27 -7.37
N GLN A 444 -9.41 6.07 -8.38
CA GLN A 444 -8.21 5.87 -9.22
C GLN A 444 -6.92 6.03 -8.42
N ILE A 445 -6.81 7.03 -7.53
CA ILE A 445 -5.65 7.20 -6.64
C ILE A 445 -5.49 5.98 -5.72
N ALA A 446 -6.57 5.50 -5.10
CA ALA A 446 -6.54 4.31 -4.24
C ALA A 446 -6.13 3.04 -5.01
N THR A 447 -6.70 2.85 -6.22
CA THR A 447 -6.41 1.71 -7.09
C THR A 447 -4.96 1.74 -7.60
N ALA A 448 -4.46 2.91 -7.98
CA ALA A 448 -3.08 3.09 -8.44
C ALA A 448 -2.07 2.91 -7.29
N LYS A 449 -2.33 3.47 -6.09
CA LYS A 449 -1.54 3.19 -4.87
C LYS A 449 -1.45 1.68 -4.62
N ALA A 450 -2.60 0.99 -4.55
CA ALA A 450 -2.63 -0.43 -4.22
C ALA A 450 -1.87 -1.31 -5.22
N ARG A 451 -1.81 -0.92 -6.50
CA ARG A 451 -0.96 -1.58 -7.50
C ARG A 451 0.53 -1.28 -7.29
N LEU A 452 0.89 -0.02 -7.03
CA LEU A 452 2.27 0.40 -6.79
C LEU A 452 2.87 -0.23 -5.53
N ASP A 453 2.13 -0.32 -4.42
CA ASP A 453 2.56 -1.02 -3.20
C ASP A 453 2.81 -2.53 -3.43
N ASN A 454 2.21 -3.12 -4.47
CA ASN A 454 2.48 -4.51 -4.89
C ASN A 454 3.48 -4.60 -6.05
N TRP A 455 4.26 -3.55 -6.31
CA TRP A 455 5.25 -3.45 -7.40
C TRP A 455 4.67 -3.60 -8.82
N VAL A 456 3.38 -3.34 -9.00
CA VAL A 456 2.69 -3.40 -10.29
C VAL A 456 2.45 -1.98 -10.82
N VAL A 457 3.00 -1.66 -11.99
CA VAL A 457 2.73 -0.39 -12.66
C VAL A 457 1.22 -0.28 -12.99
N PRO A 458 0.50 0.77 -12.53
CA PRO A 458 -0.87 1.05 -12.93
C PRO A 458 -0.92 1.68 -14.33
N VAL A 459 -2.09 1.65 -14.98
CA VAL A 459 -2.36 2.49 -16.15
C VAL A 459 -3.08 3.73 -15.65
N CYS A 460 -2.56 4.91 -15.96
CA CYS A 460 -3.17 6.20 -15.61
C CYS A 460 -3.48 6.97 -16.90
N HIS A 461 -4.74 7.37 -17.08
CA HIS A 461 -5.16 8.24 -18.19
C HIS A 461 -5.30 9.71 -17.75
N ASP A 462 -5.60 9.94 -16.48
CA ASP A 462 -5.58 11.25 -15.84
C ASP A 462 -4.20 11.50 -15.19
N ALA A 463 -3.54 12.61 -15.55
CA ALA A 463 -2.25 13.01 -14.97
C ALA A 463 -2.38 13.57 -13.54
N HIS A 464 -3.57 13.97 -13.09
CA HIS A 464 -3.80 14.37 -11.70
C HIS A 464 -3.68 13.20 -10.72
N VAL A 465 -3.88 11.96 -11.17
CA VAL A 465 -3.68 10.74 -10.35
C VAL A 465 -2.21 10.55 -9.95
N PRO A 466 -1.23 10.39 -10.87
CA PRO A 466 0.18 10.30 -10.50
C PRO A 466 0.70 11.60 -9.84
N ALA A 467 0.21 12.79 -10.24
CA ALA A 467 0.56 14.04 -9.56
C ALA A 467 0.09 14.09 -8.09
N SER A 468 -1.09 13.55 -7.78
CA SER A 468 -1.55 13.35 -6.40
C SER A 468 -0.69 12.33 -5.65
N LEU A 469 -0.33 11.23 -6.29
CA LEU A 469 0.49 10.17 -5.68
C LEU A 469 1.91 10.63 -5.36
N ILE A 470 2.56 11.43 -6.21
CA ILE A 470 3.88 12.04 -5.95
C ILE A 470 3.83 12.91 -4.68
N LYS A 471 2.85 13.82 -4.60
CA LYS A 471 2.63 14.65 -3.39
C LYS A 471 2.36 13.79 -2.15
N GLN A 472 1.53 12.76 -2.30
CA GLN A 472 1.16 11.86 -1.21
C GLN A 472 2.36 11.08 -0.69
N TRP A 473 3.18 10.48 -1.56
CA TRP A 473 4.37 9.73 -1.19
C TRP A 473 5.35 10.59 -0.38
N LEU A 474 5.77 11.74 -0.94
CA LEU A 474 6.70 12.68 -0.29
C LEU A 474 6.20 13.16 1.08
N ARG A 475 4.88 13.44 1.18
CA ARG A 475 4.24 13.85 2.44
C ARG A 475 4.06 12.71 3.45
N GLN A 476 4.04 11.45 2.99
CA GLN A 476 3.87 10.27 3.84
C GLN A 476 5.19 9.63 4.30
N LEU A 477 6.36 9.98 3.72
CA LEU A 477 7.67 9.58 4.25
C LEU A 477 7.77 9.88 5.77
N PRO A 478 8.31 9.00 6.62
CA PRO A 478 8.45 9.24 8.05
C PRO A 478 9.16 10.57 8.37
N GLU A 479 10.34 10.82 7.79
CA GLU A 479 11.00 12.13 7.77
C GLU A 479 10.72 12.84 6.42
N PRO A 480 10.56 14.19 6.37
CA PRO A 480 10.54 14.92 5.10
C PRO A 480 11.83 14.75 4.29
N ILE A 481 11.72 14.93 2.96
CA ILE A 481 12.87 14.76 2.06
C ILE A 481 13.97 15.81 2.30
N MET A 482 13.60 16.99 2.79
CA MET A 482 14.47 17.92 3.51
C MET A 482 14.39 17.61 5.02
N PRO A 483 15.41 16.99 5.65
CA PRO A 483 15.41 16.64 7.07
C PRO A 483 15.11 17.81 8.01
N ASN A 484 14.45 17.54 9.14
CA ASN A 484 14.12 18.59 10.11
C ASN A 484 15.40 19.23 10.69
N SER A 485 16.50 18.47 10.75
CA SER A 485 17.84 18.93 11.14
C SER A 485 18.48 19.98 10.21
N VAL A 486 17.93 20.22 9.00
CA VAL A 486 18.35 21.30 8.08
C VAL A 486 17.28 22.38 7.88
N TYR A 487 16.05 22.18 8.36
CA TYR A 487 14.87 23.00 8.08
C TYR A 487 15.08 24.50 8.37
N ASP A 488 15.44 24.86 9.61
CA ASP A 488 15.61 26.27 9.98
C ASP A 488 16.73 26.97 9.19
N ARG A 489 17.80 26.23 8.86
CA ARG A 489 18.90 26.76 8.04
C ARG A 489 18.45 26.97 6.58
N ALA A 490 17.66 26.05 6.04
CA ALA A 490 17.06 26.17 4.71
C ALA A 490 16.14 27.41 4.63
N LEU A 491 15.31 27.65 5.64
CA LEU A 491 14.44 28.83 5.69
C LEU A 491 15.18 30.13 6.03
N ALA A 492 16.34 30.07 6.70
CA ALA A 492 17.17 31.24 6.98
C ALA A 492 17.85 31.80 5.71
N VAL A 493 18.15 30.94 4.73
CA VAL A 493 18.87 31.33 3.50
C VAL A 493 18.01 31.24 2.23
N CYS A 494 16.69 31.07 2.34
CA CYS A 494 15.80 30.73 1.22
C CYS A 494 15.85 31.70 0.02
N GLU A 495 16.28 32.94 0.24
CA GLU A 495 16.42 33.99 -0.78
C GLU A 495 17.82 34.05 -1.43
N ASN A 496 18.82 33.30 -0.93
CA ASN A 496 20.16 33.20 -1.53
C ASN A 496 20.33 31.86 -2.29
N PRO A 497 20.37 31.87 -3.64
CA PRO A 497 20.52 30.65 -4.44
C PRO A 497 21.77 29.83 -4.10
N GLN A 498 22.89 30.48 -3.78
CA GLN A 498 24.15 29.78 -3.51
C GLN A 498 24.08 28.98 -2.20
N ASP A 499 23.45 29.53 -1.16
CA ASP A 499 23.31 28.87 0.13
C ASP A 499 22.26 27.76 0.09
N VAL A 500 21.14 28.00 -0.61
CA VAL A 500 20.12 26.98 -0.89
C VAL A 500 20.73 25.77 -1.62
N CYS A 501 21.54 26.00 -2.66
CA CYS A 501 22.24 24.92 -3.36
C CYS A 501 23.30 24.23 -2.50
N ARG A 502 24.01 24.97 -1.63
CA ARG A 502 24.96 24.38 -0.66
C ARG A 502 24.27 23.47 0.35
N ILE A 503 23.09 23.84 0.86
CA ILE A 503 22.32 22.99 1.79
C ILE A 503 21.88 21.70 1.11
N VAL A 504 21.32 21.77 -0.11
CA VAL A 504 20.90 20.56 -0.84
C VAL A 504 22.07 19.63 -1.18
N ASN A 505 23.24 20.18 -1.50
CA ASN A 505 24.44 19.37 -1.74
C ASN A 505 25.01 18.69 -0.48
N CYS A 506 24.64 19.14 0.71
CA CYS A 506 25.02 18.52 2.00
C CYS A 506 23.97 17.52 2.54
N LEU A 507 22.90 17.22 1.79
CA LEU A 507 21.92 16.19 2.19
C LEU A 507 22.49 14.77 2.05
N PRO A 508 21.92 13.79 2.78
CA PRO A 508 22.15 12.37 2.52
C PRO A 508 21.91 12.03 1.05
N GLU A 509 22.67 11.10 0.48
CA GLU A 509 22.71 10.87 -0.96
C GLU A 509 21.33 10.54 -1.56
N ALA A 510 20.58 9.63 -0.96
CA ALA A 510 19.22 9.30 -1.40
C ALA A 510 18.29 10.51 -1.37
N ASN A 511 18.29 11.31 -0.29
CA ASN A 511 17.51 12.54 -0.18
C ASN A 511 17.87 13.54 -1.28
N ARG A 512 19.18 13.72 -1.54
CA ARG A 512 19.72 14.63 -2.56
C ARG A 512 19.31 14.21 -3.97
N LEU A 513 19.42 12.93 -4.30
CA LEU A 513 19.04 12.40 -5.62
C LEU A 513 17.52 12.50 -5.85
N VAL A 514 16.70 12.09 -4.87
CA VAL A 514 15.23 12.20 -4.92
C VAL A 514 14.78 13.65 -5.09
N LEU A 515 15.36 14.57 -4.30
CA LEU A 515 15.06 16.00 -4.41
C LEU A 515 15.50 16.54 -5.76
N ALA A 516 16.71 16.21 -6.25
CA ALA A 516 17.18 16.64 -7.56
C ALA A 516 16.27 16.16 -8.71
N LYS A 517 15.82 14.90 -8.70
CA LYS A 517 14.87 14.37 -9.71
C LYS A 517 13.51 15.09 -9.63
N LEU A 518 13.06 15.44 -8.41
CA LEU A 518 11.84 16.23 -8.20
C LEU A 518 11.99 17.66 -8.73
N ILE A 519 13.11 18.34 -8.46
CA ILE A 519 13.38 19.69 -8.99
C ILE A 519 13.45 19.64 -10.53
N SER A 520 14.05 18.60 -11.11
CA SER A 520 14.15 18.43 -12.57
C SER A 520 12.78 18.29 -13.24
N LEU A 521 11.86 17.54 -12.61
CA LEU A 521 10.45 17.47 -13.01
C LEU A 521 9.76 18.85 -12.96
N LEU A 522 9.94 19.59 -11.86
CA LEU A 522 9.31 20.91 -11.70
C LEU A 522 9.91 21.96 -12.64
N GLN A 523 11.19 21.86 -12.97
CA GLN A 523 11.86 22.68 -13.98
C GLN A 523 11.26 22.46 -15.37
N ASP A 524 11.16 21.21 -15.83
CA ASP A 524 10.57 20.91 -17.15
C ASP A 524 9.08 21.33 -17.22
N LEU A 525 8.32 21.14 -16.14
CA LEU A 525 6.93 21.60 -16.05
C LEU A 525 6.77 23.13 -15.99
N SER A 526 7.82 23.86 -15.60
CA SER A 526 7.83 25.33 -15.52
C SER A 526 8.26 26.03 -16.81
N ARG A 527 8.68 25.29 -17.84
CA ARG A 527 9.04 25.82 -19.17
C ARG A 527 7.85 26.56 -19.78
N GLU A 528 8.08 27.69 -20.44
CA GLU A 528 7.00 28.53 -20.98
C GLU A 528 6.04 27.77 -21.92
N GLU A 529 6.57 26.90 -22.77
CA GLU A 529 5.82 26.00 -23.66
C GLU A 529 4.85 25.06 -22.91
N VAL A 530 5.21 24.63 -21.69
CA VAL A 530 4.40 23.77 -20.83
C VAL A 530 3.42 24.61 -20.02
N VAL A 531 3.87 25.73 -19.44
CA VAL A 531 3.04 26.66 -18.66
C VAL A 531 1.89 27.24 -19.49
N GLN A 532 2.08 27.46 -20.79
CA GLN A 532 1.01 27.84 -21.73
C GLN A 532 -0.17 26.86 -21.71
N HIS A 533 0.07 25.57 -21.48
CA HIS A 533 -0.99 24.57 -21.31
C HIS A 533 -1.37 24.33 -19.85
N THR A 534 -0.39 24.06 -18.97
CA THR A 534 -0.66 23.64 -17.57
C THR A 534 -1.13 24.78 -16.68
N LYS A 535 -0.84 26.04 -17.01
CA LYS A 535 -1.06 27.24 -16.17
C LYS A 535 -0.31 27.22 -14.82
N MET A 536 0.66 26.32 -14.67
CA MET A 536 1.42 26.10 -13.43
C MET A 536 2.83 26.66 -13.58
N ASP A 537 3.01 27.96 -13.34
CA ASP A 537 4.32 28.61 -13.30
C ASP A 537 5.16 28.13 -12.10
N VAL A 538 6.42 28.57 -12.03
CA VAL A 538 7.34 28.29 -10.91
C VAL A 538 6.72 28.62 -9.54
N SER A 539 5.96 29.72 -9.45
CA SER A 539 5.34 30.18 -8.20
C SER A 539 4.19 29.25 -7.77
N ASN A 540 3.30 28.90 -8.70
CA ASN A 540 2.20 27.96 -8.46
C ASN A 540 2.72 26.55 -8.13
N LEU A 541 3.77 26.08 -8.83
CA LEU A 541 4.41 24.79 -8.55
C LEU A 541 5.07 24.78 -7.16
N ALA A 542 5.83 25.82 -6.81
CA ALA A 542 6.45 25.93 -5.49
C ALA A 542 5.40 25.93 -4.37
N MET A 543 4.30 26.67 -4.54
CA MET A 543 3.20 26.76 -3.55
C MET A 543 2.55 25.40 -3.26
N VAL A 544 2.27 24.58 -4.28
CA VAL A 544 1.59 23.28 -4.08
C VAL A 544 2.53 22.15 -3.69
N MET A 545 3.84 22.30 -3.96
CA MET A 545 4.84 21.25 -3.69
C MET A 545 5.60 21.43 -2.37
N ALA A 546 5.90 22.66 -1.93
CA ALA A 546 6.74 22.91 -0.75
C ALA A 546 6.26 22.19 0.54
N PRO A 547 4.94 22.14 0.87
CA PRO A 547 4.43 21.41 2.05
C PRO A 547 4.53 19.88 1.97
N ASN A 548 5.09 19.32 0.88
CA ASN A 548 5.42 17.90 0.74
C ASN A 548 6.95 17.67 0.75
N VAL A 549 7.75 18.73 0.58
CA VAL A 549 9.22 18.70 0.59
C VAL A 549 9.76 19.05 1.98
N LEU A 550 9.16 20.05 2.62
CA LEU A 550 9.48 20.61 3.93
C LEU A 550 8.29 20.39 4.88
N ARG A 551 8.54 20.39 6.20
CA ARG A 551 7.49 20.30 7.24
C ARG A 551 7.87 21.16 8.45
N CYS A 552 7.04 22.13 8.78
CA CYS A 552 7.13 22.84 10.05
C CYS A 552 6.65 21.93 11.20
N GLU A 553 7.48 21.75 12.25
CA GLU A 553 7.07 21.04 13.48
C GLU A 553 6.35 21.94 14.49
N SER A 554 6.34 23.25 14.28
CA SER A 554 5.69 24.20 15.20
C SER A 554 4.16 24.10 15.14
N ALA A 555 3.53 24.15 16.31
CA ALA A 555 2.07 24.23 16.46
C ALA A 555 1.52 25.68 16.46
N ASP A 556 2.37 26.71 16.46
CA ASP A 556 1.93 28.11 16.43
C ASP A 556 1.47 28.52 15.02
N PRO A 557 0.19 28.93 14.83
CA PRO A 557 -0.31 29.43 13.55
C PRO A 557 0.50 30.59 12.94
N ARG A 558 1.17 31.41 13.75
CA ARG A 558 2.04 32.51 13.27
C ARG A 558 3.29 31.97 12.60
N VAL A 559 4.03 31.12 13.31
CA VAL A 559 5.24 30.46 12.79
C VAL A 559 4.92 29.61 11.57
N LEU A 560 3.79 28.89 11.58
CA LEU A 560 3.30 28.13 10.42
C LEU A 560 3.06 29.02 9.20
N TYR A 561 2.39 30.18 9.36
CA TYR A 561 2.13 31.11 8.26
C TYR A 561 3.41 31.76 7.71
N GLU A 562 4.29 32.22 8.59
CA GLU A 562 5.56 32.84 8.20
C GLU A 562 6.51 31.86 7.52
N ASN A 563 6.60 30.62 8.04
CA ASN A 563 7.43 29.58 7.44
C ASN A 563 6.85 29.08 6.12
N ALA A 564 5.53 28.92 5.96
CA ALA A 564 4.94 28.51 4.67
C ALA A 564 5.33 29.44 3.51
N ARG A 565 5.46 30.76 3.77
CA ARG A 565 5.99 31.73 2.79
C ARG A 565 7.46 31.45 2.44
N ARG A 566 8.29 31.13 3.44
CA ARG A 566 9.73 30.85 3.29
C ARG A 566 9.99 29.48 2.64
N GLU A 567 9.18 28.47 2.94
CA GLU A 567 9.18 27.15 2.30
C GLU A 567 8.89 27.26 0.80
N MET A 568 7.88 28.05 0.43
CA MET A 568 7.57 28.38 -0.97
C MET A 568 8.73 29.12 -1.65
N THR A 569 9.32 30.13 -0.99
CA THR A 569 10.49 30.85 -1.53
C THR A 569 11.68 29.90 -1.72
N PHE A 570 12.01 29.05 -0.75
CA PHE A 570 13.08 28.07 -0.84
C PHE A 570 12.91 27.13 -2.04
N LEU A 571 11.71 26.58 -2.23
CA LEU A 571 11.45 25.69 -3.36
C LEU A 571 11.45 26.44 -4.72
N LYS A 572 10.97 27.68 -4.76
CA LYS A 572 11.06 28.55 -5.94
C LYS A 572 12.53 28.85 -6.30
N THR A 573 13.37 29.14 -5.32
CA THR A 573 14.82 29.32 -5.50
C THR A 573 15.47 28.05 -6.06
N LEU A 574 15.10 26.86 -5.56
CA LEU A 574 15.59 25.59 -6.12
C LEU A 574 15.16 25.38 -7.58
N ILE A 575 13.88 25.51 -7.90
CA ILE A 575 13.38 25.36 -9.29
C ILE A 575 14.11 26.33 -10.24
N THR A 576 14.40 27.55 -9.78
CA THR A 576 14.97 28.62 -10.63
C THR A 576 16.49 28.52 -10.80
N HIS A 577 17.22 27.93 -9.85
CA HIS A 577 18.70 28.02 -9.80
C HIS A 577 19.46 26.73 -9.51
N PHE A 578 18.82 25.65 -9.08
CA PHE A 578 19.51 24.39 -8.81
C PHE A 578 19.77 23.62 -10.11
N ASP A 579 21.03 23.32 -10.40
CA ASP A 579 21.40 22.49 -11.55
C ASP A 579 20.94 21.04 -11.36
N THR A 580 20.16 20.52 -12.30
CA THR A 580 19.71 19.12 -12.33
C THR A 580 20.28 18.33 -13.51
N ALA A 581 21.20 18.88 -14.31
CA ALA A 581 21.75 18.19 -15.49
C ALA A 581 22.30 16.80 -15.14
N PHE A 582 22.93 16.65 -13.98
CA PHE A 582 23.47 15.37 -13.49
C PHE A 582 22.40 14.29 -13.25
N ILE A 583 21.14 14.63 -12.97
CA ILE A 583 20.07 13.66 -12.66
C ILE A 583 19.31 13.18 -13.91
N GLN A 584 19.56 13.80 -15.07
CA GLN A 584 18.83 13.47 -16.31
C GLN A 584 19.16 12.06 -16.83
N GLY A 585 20.38 11.58 -16.60
CA GLY A 585 20.81 10.21 -16.93
C GLY A 585 20.74 9.20 -15.78
N ILE A 586 20.31 9.59 -14.58
CA ILE A 586 20.25 8.73 -13.39
C ILE A 586 18.81 8.25 -13.19
N ASN A 587 18.63 6.93 -13.09
CA ASN A 587 17.36 6.26 -12.77
C ASN A 587 17.51 5.40 -11.50
#